data_AF-A0A956J6H2-F1
#
_entry.id   AF-A0A956J6H2-F1
#
_cell.length_a   1.000
_cell.length_b   1.000
_cell.length_c   1.000
_cell.angle_alpha   90.00
_cell.angle_beta   90.00
_cell.angle_gamma   90.00
#
_symmetry.space_group_name_H-M   'P 1'
#
loop_
_entity.id
_entity.type
_entity.pdbx_description
1 polymer ?
#
loop_
_entity_poly.entity_id
_entity_poly.type
_entity_poly.pdbx_seq_one_letter_code
_entity_poly.pdbx_strand_id
1 'polypeptide(L)'
;FIDLSDYPEFFGDLRQAFPAVMAPAAFGPQPRSLGGNAEPLKVIGVGRFEASFVPSMSDFSRLDPRFQLPPGVVERLTRYADWGFAVFKLKPKPKTLGLFNPAPERIHPMAFSFPYRDADAIFFPTLHVHDEHLPETADFDHLLVVQPPAALAPQLDWFGSEKRLGEVVDEERAKGVIDGGAKAQQLSLFGSLSNRDVLLSLPRGMSGEALFVERALFSLQARVSAFLNPAHSAHHSRWEHSAGEMATLLPRLTAAFEAFLEPRAAALGLVPATPELPRYFMNGNLLYTGASYLDGTWTESGSPGVVRFNPFSDALEPQHLFLAFANIPERDALNRLVQELNQVVARTLS
;
A
#
# COMPACT_ATOMS: atom_id res chain seq x y z
N PHE A 1 1.18 -15.34 -19.07
CA PHE A 1 1.22 -16.18 -17.86
C PHE A 1 2.63 -16.74 -17.70
N ILE A 2 3.10 -16.85 -16.46
CA ILE A 2 4.43 -17.31 -16.09
C ILE A 2 4.24 -18.51 -15.16
N ASP A 3 4.82 -19.63 -15.54
CA ASP A 3 4.75 -20.89 -14.80
C ASP A 3 5.90 -20.97 -13.79
N LEU A 4 5.56 -21.02 -12.50
CA LEU A 4 6.52 -21.18 -11.40
C LEU A 4 6.44 -22.59 -10.79
N SER A 5 6.05 -23.61 -11.57
CA SER A 5 6.07 -25.02 -11.13
C SER A 5 7.45 -25.48 -10.65
N ASP A 6 8.51 -24.91 -11.23
CA ASP A 6 9.89 -25.19 -10.85
C ASP A 6 10.32 -24.40 -9.61
N TYR A 7 9.45 -23.53 -9.06
CA TYR A 7 9.69 -22.73 -7.86
C TYR A 7 8.54 -22.74 -6.84
N PRO A 8 8.17 -23.92 -6.30
CA PRO A 8 7.06 -24.02 -5.37
C PRO A 8 7.31 -23.30 -4.03
N GLU A 9 8.57 -23.05 -3.66
CA GLU A 9 8.96 -22.33 -2.44
C GLU A 9 8.91 -20.80 -2.56
N PHE A 10 8.62 -20.23 -3.73
CA PHE A 10 8.73 -18.78 -4.00
C PHE A 10 8.12 -17.88 -2.91
N PHE A 11 6.89 -18.16 -2.44
CA PHE A 11 6.27 -17.36 -1.36
C PHE A 11 6.83 -17.66 0.03
N GLY A 12 7.42 -18.83 0.24
CA GLY A 12 8.18 -19.15 1.45
C GLY A 12 9.46 -18.32 1.52
N ASP A 13 10.20 -18.28 0.42
CA ASP A 13 11.43 -17.52 0.24
C ASP A 13 11.19 -16.02 0.29
N LEU A 14 10.16 -15.51 -0.41
CA LEU A 14 9.76 -14.11 -0.38
C LEU A 14 9.46 -13.62 1.05
N ARG A 15 8.79 -14.45 1.87
CA ARG A 15 8.50 -14.12 3.27
C ARG A 15 9.75 -13.95 4.13
N GLN A 16 10.87 -14.59 3.78
CA GLN A 16 12.13 -14.44 4.51
C GLN A 16 12.75 -13.03 4.35
N ALA A 17 12.26 -12.22 3.40
CA ALA A 17 12.69 -10.84 3.24
C ALA A 17 12.11 -9.90 4.31
N PHE A 18 11.07 -10.32 5.02
CA PHE A 18 10.29 -9.50 5.94
C PHE A 18 10.42 -10.01 7.38
N PRO A 19 10.27 -9.13 8.39
CA PRO A 19 10.20 -9.56 9.78
C PRO A 19 8.99 -10.50 9.97
N ALA A 20 9.10 -11.44 10.90
CA ALA A 20 8.02 -12.36 11.21
C ALA A 20 6.80 -11.60 11.76
N VAL A 21 5.83 -11.30 10.90
CA VAL A 21 4.52 -10.75 11.30
C VAL A 21 3.57 -11.93 11.47
N MET A 22 2.91 -12.06 12.63
CA MET A 22 1.92 -13.10 12.85
C MET A 22 0.66 -12.82 12.03
N ALA A 23 0.40 -13.62 10.99
CA ALA A 23 -0.87 -13.64 10.26
C ALA A 23 -1.71 -14.87 10.68
N PRO A 24 -3.04 -14.74 10.89
CA PRO A 24 -3.93 -15.88 11.12
C PRO A 24 -4.15 -16.73 9.86
N ALA A 25 -4.82 -17.88 10.00
CA ALA A 25 -5.09 -18.83 8.92
C ALA A 25 -6.31 -18.46 8.05
N ALA A 26 -6.18 -18.58 6.73
CA ALA A 26 -7.16 -18.16 5.71
C ALA A 26 -8.37 -19.12 5.50
N PHE A 27 -9.50 -18.59 5.02
CA PHE A 27 -10.75 -19.31 4.67
C PHE A 27 -11.19 -19.13 3.19
N GLY A 28 -11.89 -20.10 2.58
CA GLY A 28 -12.60 -19.91 1.29
C GLY A 28 -13.32 -21.14 0.66
N PRO A 29 -14.59 -21.05 0.18
CA PRO A 29 -15.32 -22.08 -0.59
C PRO A 29 -15.55 -21.77 -2.09
N GLN A 30 -16.14 -22.71 -2.87
CA GLN A 30 -16.19 -22.76 -4.37
C GLN A 30 -17.61 -22.92 -5.00
N PRO A 31 -17.89 -22.33 -6.19
CA PRO A 31 -19.00 -22.77 -7.06
C PRO A 31 -18.70 -22.94 -8.59
N ARG A 32 -19.72 -23.43 -9.35
CA ARG A 32 -19.71 -23.99 -10.73
C ARG A 32 -20.64 -23.24 -11.71
N SER A 33 -20.46 -23.42 -13.04
CA SER A 33 -21.29 -22.81 -14.12
C SER A 33 -21.54 -23.71 -15.37
N LEU A 34 -22.40 -23.23 -16.30
CA LEU A 34 -22.70 -23.77 -17.66
C LEU A 34 -23.13 -22.66 -18.66
N GLY A 35 -22.36 -22.46 -19.75
CA GLY A 35 -22.69 -22.72 -21.17
C GLY A 35 -23.43 -21.69 -22.06
N GLY A 36 -22.72 -21.18 -23.10
CA GLY A 36 -23.26 -20.59 -24.35
C GLY A 36 -22.17 -20.26 -25.40
N ASN A 37 -22.45 -20.39 -26.71
CA ASN A 37 -21.46 -20.54 -27.82
C ASN A 37 -21.16 -19.26 -28.65
N ALA A 38 -19.87 -18.95 -28.78
CA ALA A 38 -19.18 -18.24 -29.86
C ALA A 38 -17.75 -18.83 -29.98
N GLU A 39 -16.92 -18.44 -30.96
CA GLU A 39 -15.59 -19.08 -31.13
C GLU A 39 -14.71 -19.01 -29.85
N PRO A 40 -14.21 -20.16 -29.34
CA PRO A 40 -13.60 -20.22 -28.02
C PRO A 40 -12.26 -19.47 -27.90
N LEU A 41 -12.04 -18.82 -26.75
CA LEU A 41 -10.75 -18.27 -26.37
C LEU A 41 -9.74 -19.40 -26.10
N LYS A 42 -8.47 -19.14 -26.43
CA LYS A 42 -7.37 -20.09 -26.22
C LYS A 42 -7.15 -20.36 -24.74
N VAL A 43 -7.29 -21.63 -24.32
CA VAL A 43 -6.88 -22.11 -23.00
C VAL A 43 -5.43 -22.58 -23.04
N ILE A 44 -4.62 -22.13 -22.09
CA ILE A 44 -3.18 -22.42 -21.98
C ILE A 44 -2.94 -23.13 -20.63
N GLY A 45 -2.09 -24.16 -20.64
CA GLY A 45 -1.62 -24.79 -19.40
C GLY A 45 -0.50 -24.00 -18.75
N VAL A 46 -0.59 -23.77 -17.44
CA VAL A 46 0.44 -23.13 -16.61
C VAL A 46 0.65 -24.05 -15.40
N GLY A 47 1.52 -25.05 -15.53
CA GLY A 47 1.66 -26.15 -14.58
C GLY A 47 0.33 -26.82 -14.20
N ARG A 48 -0.12 -26.67 -12.95
CA ARG A 48 -1.40 -27.20 -12.42
C ARG A 48 -2.62 -26.34 -12.73
N PHE A 49 -2.44 -25.20 -13.38
CA PHE A 49 -3.52 -24.32 -13.81
C PHE A 49 -3.85 -24.51 -15.28
N GLU A 50 -5.12 -24.31 -15.61
CA GLU A 50 -5.57 -23.96 -16.95
C GLU A 50 -5.97 -22.48 -16.92
N ALA A 51 -5.50 -21.69 -17.88
CA ALA A 51 -5.69 -20.25 -17.90
C ALA A 51 -6.11 -19.75 -19.29
N SER A 52 -6.87 -18.67 -19.33
CA SER A 52 -7.27 -17.95 -20.54
C SER A 52 -7.25 -16.45 -20.28
N PHE A 53 -7.11 -15.65 -21.34
CA PHE A 53 -7.23 -14.20 -21.28
C PHE A 53 -8.47 -13.76 -22.06
N VAL A 54 -9.30 -12.98 -21.40
CA VAL A 54 -10.54 -12.41 -21.92
C VAL A 54 -10.27 -10.93 -22.22
N PRO A 55 -10.21 -10.49 -23.48
CA PRO A 55 -9.83 -9.11 -23.80
C PRO A 55 -10.82 -8.05 -23.34
N SER A 56 -12.12 -8.37 -23.31
CA SER A 56 -13.19 -7.45 -22.93
C SER A 56 -14.34 -8.16 -22.23
N MET A 57 -15.23 -7.44 -21.56
CA MET A 57 -16.42 -8.04 -20.93
C MET A 57 -17.31 -8.81 -21.92
N SER A 58 -17.44 -8.36 -23.17
CA SER A 58 -18.21 -9.08 -24.19
C SER A 58 -17.60 -10.45 -24.57
N ASP A 59 -16.30 -10.63 -24.33
CA ASP A 59 -15.58 -11.86 -24.66
C ASP A 59 -15.75 -12.96 -23.61
N PHE A 60 -16.40 -12.71 -22.46
CA PHE A 60 -16.71 -13.76 -21.49
C PHE A 60 -17.54 -14.89 -22.10
N SER A 61 -18.40 -14.57 -23.06
CA SER A 61 -19.19 -15.54 -23.81
C SER A 61 -18.34 -16.54 -24.61
N ARG A 62 -17.08 -16.19 -24.89
CA ARG A 62 -16.12 -17.01 -25.64
C ARG A 62 -15.23 -17.86 -24.73
N LEU A 63 -15.34 -17.74 -23.41
CA LEU A 63 -14.60 -18.62 -22.49
C LEU A 63 -15.05 -20.06 -22.65
N ASP A 64 -14.10 -20.99 -22.51
CA ASP A 64 -14.40 -22.40 -22.32
C ASP A 64 -15.42 -22.54 -21.16
N PRO A 65 -16.51 -23.31 -21.34
CA PRO A 65 -17.60 -23.41 -20.36
C PRO A 65 -17.16 -23.70 -18.92
N ARG A 66 -15.99 -24.35 -18.74
CA ARG A 66 -15.42 -24.66 -17.41
C ARG A 66 -14.99 -23.41 -16.62
N PHE A 67 -14.87 -22.26 -17.28
CA PHE A 67 -14.43 -20.96 -16.73
C PHE A 67 -15.52 -19.89 -16.73
N GLN A 68 -16.69 -20.16 -17.32
CA GLN A 68 -17.73 -19.14 -17.42
C GLN A 68 -18.23 -18.75 -16.02
N LEU A 69 -18.50 -17.47 -15.81
CA LEU A 69 -19.18 -17.00 -14.60
C LEU A 69 -20.69 -17.19 -14.76
N PRO A 70 -21.45 -17.32 -13.66
CA PRO A 70 -22.91 -17.35 -13.75
C PRO A 70 -23.47 -16.08 -14.43
N PRO A 71 -24.59 -16.20 -15.16
CA PRO A 71 -25.23 -15.05 -15.82
C PRO A 71 -25.55 -13.92 -14.82
N GLY A 72 -25.36 -12.66 -15.22
CA GLY A 72 -25.64 -11.50 -14.36
C GLY A 72 -24.44 -11.03 -13.52
N VAL A 73 -23.43 -11.87 -13.29
CA VAL A 73 -22.23 -11.49 -12.52
C VAL A 73 -21.39 -10.49 -13.29
N VAL A 74 -21.16 -10.75 -14.57
CA VAL A 74 -20.37 -9.89 -15.45
C VAL A 74 -21.05 -8.52 -15.54
N GLU A 75 -22.36 -8.46 -15.71
CA GLU A 75 -23.16 -7.24 -15.78
C GLU A 75 -23.08 -6.39 -14.49
N ARG A 76 -22.82 -7.01 -13.33
CA ARG A 76 -22.59 -6.30 -12.06
C ARG A 76 -21.20 -5.67 -11.97
N LEU A 77 -20.24 -6.14 -12.76
CA LEU A 77 -18.87 -5.62 -12.83
C LEU A 77 -18.77 -4.36 -13.73
N THR A 78 -19.75 -3.46 -13.66
CA THR A 78 -19.83 -2.25 -14.51
C THR A 78 -18.59 -1.35 -14.43
N ARG A 79 -17.90 -1.32 -13.27
CA ARG A 79 -16.62 -0.62 -13.08
C ARG A 79 -15.52 -1.13 -14.02
N TYR A 80 -15.65 -2.34 -14.54
CA TYR A 80 -14.65 -3.03 -15.35
C TYR A 80 -15.03 -3.07 -16.84
N ALA A 81 -15.93 -2.19 -17.28
CA ALA A 81 -16.45 -2.12 -18.65
C ALA A 81 -15.38 -2.17 -19.75
N ASP A 82 -14.23 -1.55 -19.50
CA ASP A 82 -13.11 -1.43 -20.43
C ASP A 82 -11.90 -2.31 -20.06
N TRP A 83 -12.08 -3.33 -19.21
CA TRP A 83 -11.00 -4.19 -18.72
C TRP A 83 -10.91 -5.51 -19.47
N GLY A 84 -9.71 -6.09 -19.46
CA GLY A 84 -9.48 -7.50 -19.78
C GLY A 84 -9.28 -8.33 -18.52
N PHE A 85 -9.50 -9.64 -18.61
CA PHE A 85 -9.51 -10.55 -17.47
C PHE A 85 -8.58 -11.74 -17.72
N ALA A 86 -7.68 -11.99 -16.78
CA ALA A 86 -6.98 -13.27 -16.70
C ALA A 86 -7.86 -14.24 -15.88
N VAL A 87 -8.32 -15.30 -16.51
CA VAL A 87 -9.19 -16.30 -15.87
C VAL A 87 -8.43 -17.61 -15.79
N PHE A 88 -8.39 -18.22 -14.62
CA PHE A 88 -7.67 -19.47 -14.41
C PHE A 88 -8.38 -20.38 -13.42
N LYS A 89 -8.07 -21.67 -13.51
CA LYS A 89 -8.66 -22.71 -12.67
C LYS A 89 -7.63 -23.80 -12.42
N LEU A 90 -7.68 -24.38 -11.23
CA LEU A 90 -6.92 -25.59 -10.92
C LEU A 90 -7.42 -26.78 -11.72
N LYS A 91 -6.51 -27.52 -12.33
CA LYS A 91 -6.80 -28.79 -13.00
C LYS A 91 -7.40 -29.78 -11.98
N PRO A 92 -8.28 -30.70 -12.42
CA PRO A 92 -8.76 -31.77 -11.54
C PRO A 92 -7.61 -32.56 -10.93
N LYS A 93 -7.78 -33.02 -9.69
CA LYS A 93 -6.85 -33.98 -9.08
C LYS A 93 -6.79 -35.26 -9.92
N PRO A 94 -5.60 -35.82 -10.19
CA PRO A 94 -5.50 -37.16 -10.77
C PRO A 94 -6.25 -38.15 -9.87
N LYS A 95 -7.14 -38.96 -10.44
CA LYS A 95 -7.81 -40.03 -9.68
C LYS A 95 -6.76 -41.08 -9.31
N THR A 96 -6.30 -41.11 -8.07
CA THR A 96 -5.45 -42.20 -7.57
C THR A 96 -6.32 -43.45 -7.40
N LEU A 97 -6.03 -44.50 -8.18
CA LEU A 97 -6.59 -45.83 -7.94
C LEU A 97 -5.93 -46.40 -6.66
N GLY A 98 -6.67 -46.42 -5.55
CA GLY A 98 -6.36 -47.29 -4.40
C GLY A 98 -6.07 -46.60 -3.06
N LEU A 99 -6.90 -46.95 -2.07
CA LEU A 99 -6.68 -47.22 -0.63
C LEU A 99 -5.82 -46.31 0.27
N PHE A 100 -5.16 -45.26 -0.21
CA PHE A 100 -4.42 -44.33 0.64
C PHE A 100 -4.99 -42.91 0.53
N ASN A 101 -5.10 -42.22 1.66
CA ASN A 101 -5.41 -40.79 1.69
C ASN A 101 -4.38 -40.08 0.79
N PRO A 102 -4.78 -39.47 -0.35
CA PRO A 102 -3.82 -38.78 -1.19
C PRO A 102 -3.19 -37.64 -0.39
N ALA A 103 -1.87 -37.51 -0.47
CA ALA A 103 -1.16 -36.39 0.15
C ALA A 103 -1.77 -35.05 -0.33
N PRO A 104 -1.73 -33.99 0.50
CA PRO A 104 -2.14 -32.67 0.06
C PRO A 104 -1.44 -32.31 -1.25
N GLU A 105 -2.22 -31.90 -2.24
CA GLU A 105 -1.68 -31.50 -3.52
C GLU A 105 -0.89 -30.20 -3.34
N ARG A 106 0.41 -30.23 -3.63
CA ARG A 106 1.24 -29.01 -3.62
C ARG A 106 0.89 -28.18 -4.86
N ILE A 107 0.24 -27.05 -4.63
CA ILE A 107 -0.04 -26.06 -5.67
C ILE A 107 1.15 -25.09 -5.73
N HIS A 108 1.76 -24.97 -6.90
CA HIS A 108 2.85 -24.03 -7.12
C HIS A 108 2.29 -22.62 -7.44
N PRO A 109 3.09 -21.56 -7.24
CA PRO A 109 2.72 -20.23 -7.67
C PRO A 109 2.59 -20.11 -9.20
N MET A 110 1.88 -19.08 -9.65
CA MET A 110 1.89 -18.63 -11.03
C MET A 110 1.82 -17.11 -11.06
N ALA A 111 2.30 -16.50 -12.14
CA ALA A 111 2.18 -15.06 -12.34
C ALA A 111 1.57 -14.72 -13.69
N PHE A 112 1.09 -13.49 -13.81
CA PHE A 112 0.58 -12.94 -15.05
C PHE A 112 1.21 -11.55 -15.24
N SER A 113 1.85 -11.35 -16.39
CA SER A 113 2.46 -10.09 -16.77
C SER A 113 1.62 -9.44 -17.86
N PHE A 114 1.40 -8.14 -17.72
CA PHE A 114 0.62 -7.31 -18.62
C PHE A 114 1.22 -5.89 -18.63
N PRO A 115 1.05 -5.13 -19.73
CA PRO A 115 1.44 -3.73 -19.75
C PRO A 115 0.62 -2.91 -18.74
N TYR A 116 1.26 -1.93 -18.12
CA TYR A 116 0.57 -0.98 -17.27
C TYR A 116 -0.42 -0.16 -18.09
N ARG A 117 -1.66 -0.04 -17.60
CA ARG A 117 -2.63 0.95 -18.09
C ARG A 117 -2.21 2.36 -17.67
N ASP A 118 -1.76 2.47 -16.43
CA ASP A 118 -1.25 3.68 -15.80
C ASP A 118 0.11 3.36 -15.20
N ALA A 119 1.16 4.04 -15.66
CA ALA A 119 2.54 3.79 -15.25
C ALA A 119 2.82 4.27 -13.81
N ASP A 120 1.97 5.16 -13.28
CA ASP A 120 2.12 5.74 -11.95
C ASP A 120 1.25 5.01 -10.90
N ALA A 121 0.56 3.94 -11.30
CA ALA A 121 -0.34 3.19 -10.44
C ALA A 121 0.03 1.70 -10.33
N ILE A 122 -0.25 1.13 -9.16
CA ILE A 122 -0.12 -0.30 -8.88
C ILE A 122 -1.49 -0.86 -8.55
N PHE A 123 -1.88 -1.89 -9.27
CA PHE A 123 -3.18 -2.52 -9.13
C PHE A 123 -3.05 -3.90 -8.45
N PHE A 124 -3.84 -4.12 -7.40
CA PHE A 124 -4.06 -5.44 -6.82
C PHE A 124 -5.51 -5.88 -7.03
N PRO A 125 -5.75 -7.03 -7.68
CA PRO A 125 -7.08 -7.60 -7.80
C PRO A 125 -7.49 -8.20 -6.43
N THR A 126 -8.28 -7.46 -5.66
CA THR A 126 -8.74 -7.84 -4.32
C THR A 126 -10.27 -7.79 -4.18
N LEU A 127 -10.99 -7.43 -5.23
CA LEU A 127 -12.45 -7.56 -5.26
C LEU A 127 -12.84 -9.04 -5.31
N HIS A 128 -13.78 -9.42 -4.46
CA HIS A 128 -14.31 -10.76 -4.34
C HIS A 128 -15.75 -10.81 -4.83
N VAL A 129 -16.05 -11.82 -5.64
CA VAL A 129 -17.41 -12.19 -6.03
C VAL A 129 -17.69 -13.58 -5.48
N HIS A 130 -18.73 -13.71 -4.66
CA HIS A 130 -19.15 -14.97 -4.07
C HIS A 130 -20.64 -15.16 -4.28
N ASP A 131 -21.05 -16.41 -4.57
CA ASP A 131 -22.46 -16.79 -4.71
C ASP A 131 -23.27 -15.87 -5.64
N GLU A 132 -22.63 -15.40 -6.72
CA GLU A 132 -23.20 -14.47 -7.70
C GLU A 132 -23.46 -13.04 -7.17
N HIS A 133 -23.11 -12.75 -5.92
CA HIS A 133 -23.27 -11.45 -5.29
C HIS A 133 -21.96 -10.66 -5.27
N LEU A 134 -22.10 -9.34 -5.38
CA LEU A 134 -21.01 -8.38 -5.18
C LEU A 134 -21.35 -7.54 -3.95
N PRO A 135 -21.06 -8.04 -2.73
CA PRO A 135 -21.35 -7.30 -1.51
C PRO A 135 -20.44 -6.06 -1.40
N GLU A 136 -20.87 -5.03 -0.64
CA GLU A 136 -20.06 -3.84 -0.37
C GLU A 136 -18.82 -4.16 0.49
N THR A 137 -18.91 -5.21 1.32
CA THR A 137 -17.85 -5.72 2.17
C THR A 137 -17.65 -7.22 1.94
N ALA A 138 -16.43 -7.71 2.09
CA ALA A 138 -16.10 -9.12 1.96
C ALA A 138 -15.09 -9.54 3.04
N ASP A 139 -15.19 -10.79 3.48
CA ASP A 139 -14.24 -11.38 4.40
C ASP A 139 -13.12 -12.03 3.60
N PHE A 140 -11.90 -11.51 3.72
CA PHE A 140 -10.74 -12.06 3.03
C PHE A 140 -9.44 -11.73 3.75
N ASP A 141 -8.46 -12.63 3.56
CA ASP A 141 -7.11 -12.47 4.07
C ASP A 141 -6.15 -12.44 2.89
N HIS A 142 -5.40 -11.35 2.74
CA HIS A 142 -4.40 -11.19 1.69
C HIS A 142 -3.09 -10.65 2.26
N LEU A 143 -1.98 -11.13 1.72
CA LEU A 143 -0.68 -10.47 1.87
C LEU A 143 -0.34 -9.82 0.54
N LEU A 144 -0.39 -8.50 0.49
CA LEU A 144 0.02 -7.73 -0.67
C LEU A 144 1.51 -7.45 -0.55
N VAL A 145 2.28 -7.73 -1.61
CA VAL A 145 3.72 -7.44 -1.67
C VAL A 145 4.00 -6.61 -2.92
N VAL A 146 4.82 -5.58 -2.79
CA VAL A 146 5.08 -4.61 -3.86
C VAL A 146 6.52 -4.14 -3.89
N GLN A 147 7.05 -3.93 -5.11
CA GLN A 147 8.27 -3.15 -5.35
C GLN A 147 7.83 -1.81 -5.97
N PRO A 148 7.47 -0.81 -5.14
CA PRO A 148 6.78 0.37 -5.61
C PRO A 148 7.74 1.33 -6.34
N PRO A 149 7.24 2.14 -7.30
CA PRO A 149 8.01 3.25 -7.84
C PRO A 149 8.53 4.16 -6.71
N ALA A 150 9.69 4.78 -6.95
CA ALA A 150 10.36 5.60 -5.94
C ALA A 150 9.48 6.74 -5.38
N ALA A 151 8.58 7.29 -6.20
CA ALA A 151 7.64 8.34 -5.79
C ALA A 151 6.57 7.85 -4.80
N LEU A 152 6.20 6.56 -4.85
CA LEU A 152 5.14 5.97 -4.04
C LEU A 152 5.67 5.31 -2.76
N ALA A 153 6.88 4.74 -2.81
CA ALA A 153 7.49 4.01 -1.70
C ALA A 153 7.45 4.74 -0.33
N PRO A 154 7.72 6.06 -0.24
CA PRO A 154 7.69 6.78 1.03
C PRO A 154 6.28 7.00 1.59
N GLN A 155 5.24 6.82 0.77
CA GLN A 155 3.85 7.16 1.11
C GLN A 155 3.02 5.95 1.57
N LEU A 156 3.46 4.74 1.24
CA LEU A 156 2.66 3.53 1.50
C LEU A 156 2.52 3.22 3.00
N ASP A 157 3.51 3.59 3.84
CA ASP A 157 3.55 3.21 5.26
C ASP A 157 3.40 1.69 5.48
N TRP A 158 3.83 0.91 4.49
CA TRP A 158 3.83 -0.55 4.49
C TRP A 158 5.14 -1.08 5.09
N PHE A 159 5.12 -2.32 5.58
CA PHE A 159 6.32 -2.93 6.15
C PHE A 159 7.36 -3.18 5.06
N GLY A 160 8.50 -2.52 5.14
CA GLY A 160 9.62 -2.71 4.21
C GLY A 160 10.38 -4.00 4.48
N SER A 161 10.94 -4.60 3.42
CA SER A 161 11.83 -5.75 3.54
C SER A 161 13.17 -5.36 4.18
N GLU A 162 13.71 -6.24 5.01
CA GLU A 162 15.01 -6.05 5.64
C GLU A 162 16.14 -6.25 4.61
N LYS A 163 15.93 -7.17 3.67
CA LYS A 163 16.87 -7.58 2.62
C LYS A 163 16.36 -7.20 1.22
N ARG A 164 17.24 -7.17 0.23
CA ARG A 164 16.85 -7.16 -1.18
C ARG A 164 16.24 -8.52 -1.53
N LEU A 165 15.33 -8.55 -2.50
CA LEU A 165 14.62 -9.79 -2.81
C LEU A 165 15.53 -10.89 -3.34
N GLY A 166 16.55 -10.56 -4.15
CA GLY A 166 17.50 -11.54 -4.71
C GLY A 166 18.40 -12.20 -3.67
N GLU A 167 18.44 -11.71 -2.44
CA GLU A 167 19.18 -12.35 -1.33
C GLU A 167 18.44 -13.55 -0.74
N VAL A 168 17.12 -13.65 -0.97
CA VAL A 168 16.28 -14.72 -0.41
C VAL A 168 15.45 -15.44 -1.47
N VAL A 169 15.18 -14.80 -2.61
CA VAL A 169 14.45 -15.37 -3.75
C VAL A 169 15.44 -15.67 -4.89
N ASP A 170 15.35 -16.87 -5.45
CA ASP A 170 16.08 -17.27 -6.65
C ASP A 170 15.50 -16.55 -7.89
N GLU A 171 16.23 -15.55 -8.39
CA GLU A 171 15.81 -14.71 -9.51
C GLU A 171 15.60 -15.49 -10.81
N GLU A 172 16.45 -16.49 -11.07
CA GLU A 172 16.36 -17.32 -12.27
C GLU A 172 15.07 -18.14 -12.25
N ARG A 173 14.79 -18.81 -11.13
CA ARG A 173 13.55 -19.56 -10.91
C ARG A 173 12.32 -18.66 -10.82
N ALA A 174 12.47 -17.41 -10.40
CA ALA A 174 11.40 -16.41 -10.35
C ALA A 174 11.04 -15.82 -11.72
N LYS A 175 11.82 -16.11 -12.78
CA LYS A 175 11.49 -15.80 -14.18
C LYS A 175 11.10 -14.32 -14.41
N GLY A 176 11.79 -13.40 -13.73
CA GLY A 176 11.57 -11.96 -13.84
C GLY A 176 10.31 -11.42 -13.15
N VAL A 177 9.66 -12.19 -12.28
CA VAL A 177 8.52 -11.73 -11.46
C VAL A 177 8.94 -10.70 -10.39
N ILE A 178 10.23 -10.68 -10.04
CA ILE A 178 10.82 -9.75 -9.10
C ILE A 178 12.00 -9.02 -9.74
N ASP A 179 12.32 -7.84 -9.22
CA ASP A 179 13.65 -7.24 -9.32
C ASP A 179 14.46 -7.62 -8.07
N GLY A 180 15.42 -8.53 -8.21
CA GLY A 180 16.21 -8.99 -7.07
C GLY A 180 17.16 -7.95 -6.49
N GLY A 181 17.48 -6.88 -7.24
CA GLY A 181 18.29 -5.77 -6.77
C GLY A 181 17.55 -4.81 -5.83
N ALA A 182 16.22 -4.87 -5.82
CA ALA A 182 15.36 -3.96 -5.07
C ALA A 182 14.80 -4.59 -3.78
N LYS A 183 14.41 -3.71 -2.87
CA LYS A 183 13.59 -4.06 -1.69
C LYS A 183 12.11 -4.09 -2.06
N ALA A 184 11.30 -4.61 -1.16
CA ALA A 184 9.85 -4.64 -1.30
C ALA A 184 9.16 -4.06 -0.04
N GLN A 185 7.87 -3.83 -0.15
CA GLN A 185 6.99 -3.47 0.94
C GLN A 185 5.80 -4.43 0.98
N GLN A 186 5.23 -4.67 2.17
CA GLN A 186 4.08 -5.56 2.35
C GLN A 186 2.97 -4.95 3.20
N LEU A 187 1.73 -5.33 2.88
CA LEU A 187 0.53 -5.02 3.65
C LEU A 187 -0.27 -6.31 3.87
N SER A 188 -0.63 -6.57 5.13
CA SER A 188 -1.58 -7.63 5.48
C SER A 188 -3.00 -7.05 5.54
N LEU A 189 -3.90 -7.68 4.80
CA LEU A 189 -5.34 -7.47 4.85
C LEU A 189 -5.96 -8.66 5.58
N PHE A 190 -6.84 -8.39 6.54
CA PHE A 190 -7.45 -9.44 7.35
C PHE A 190 -8.90 -9.09 7.73
N GLY A 191 -9.79 -10.06 7.60
CA GLY A 191 -11.17 -9.98 8.07
C GLY A 191 -12.11 -9.25 7.10
N SER A 192 -13.12 -8.58 7.67
CA SER A 192 -14.20 -7.93 6.91
C SER A 192 -13.78 -6.55 6.42
N LEU A 193 -13.53 -6.43 5.13
CA LEU A 193 -12.99 -5.23 4.49
C LEU A 193 -13.92 -4.75 3.37
N SER A 194 -13.72 -3.51 2.93
CA SER A 194 -14.41 -2.99 1.74
C SER A 194 -14.07 -3.86 0.53
N ASN A 195 -15.10 -4.32 -0.17
CA ASN A 195 -14.96 -5.24 -1.29
C ASN A 195 -14.63 -4.48 -2.59
N ARG A 196 -13.41 -3.95 -2.65
CA ARG A 196 -12.88 -3.19 -3.77
C ARG A 196 -11.45 -3.64 -4.07
N ASP A 197 -11.05 -3.51 -5.33
CA ASP A 197 -9.64 -3.64 -5.69
C ASP A 197 -8.80 -2.55 -5.03
N VAL A 198 -7.54 -2.85 -4.74
CA VAL A 198 -6.57 -1.86 -4.26
C VAL A 198 -5.87 -1.25 -5.47
N LEU A 199 -5.98 0.06 -5.60
CA LEU A 199 -5.23 0.86 -6.57
C LEU A 199 -4.34 1.84 -5.82
N LEU A 200 -3.04 1.61 -5.85
CA LEU A 200 -2.07 2.51 -5.24
C LEU A 200 -1.61 3.51 -6.31
N SER A 201 -1.93 4.78 -6.11
CA SER A 201 -1.50 5.88 -6.97
C SER A 201 -1.43 7.15 -6.14
N LEU A 202 -0.55 8.09 -6.51
CA LEU A 202 -0.56 9.39 -5.86
C LEU A 202 -1.87 10.15 -6.21
N PRO A 203 -2.33 11.07 -5.34
CA PRO A 203 -3.47 11.91 -5.66
C PRO A 203 -3.29 12.64 -6.99
N ARG A 204 -4.42 12.84 -7.69
CA ARG A 204 -4.40 13.41 -9.04
C ARG A 204 -3.68 14.75 -9.06
N GLY A 205 -2.74 14.89 -9.99
CA GLY A 205 -1.97 16.13 -10.16
C GLY A 205 -0.80 16.27 -9.20
N MET A 206 -0.49 15.26 -8.39
CA MET A 206 0.71 15.23 -7.56
C MET A 206 1.78 14.31 -8.16
N SER A 207 3.03 14.76 -8.08
CA SER A 207 4.21 13.91 -8.22
C SER A 207 4.80 13.62 -6.83
N GLY A 208 5.71 12.65 -6.73
CA GLY A 208 6.42 12.38 -5.46
C GLY A 208 7.19 13.61 -4.95
N GLU A 209 7.75 14.42 -5.85
CA GLU A 209 8.43 15.68 -5.52
C GLU A 209 7.46 16.75 -5.01
N ALA A 210 6.26 16.82 -5.58
CA ALA A 210 5.24 17.79 -5.17
C ALA A 210 4.76 17.58 -3.73
N LEU A 211 5.03 16.43 -3.11
CA LEU A 211 4.70 16.14 -1.71
C LEU A 211 5.75 16.68 -0.72
N PHE A 212 6.84 17.26 -1.20
CA PHE A 212 7.86 17.87 -0.35
C PHE A 212 7.96 19.37 -0.60
N VAL A 213 7.90 20.15 0.48
CA VAL A 213 8.00 21.60 0.44
C VAL A 213 9.09 22.05 1.39
N GLU A 214 10.06 22.79 0.88
CA GLU A 214 11.12 23.41 1.66
C GLU A 214 10.90 24.92 1.76
N ARG A 215 11.08 25.47 2.97
CA ARG A 215 11.01 26.89 3.29
C ARG A 215 12.18 27.25 4.21
N ALA A 216 12.40 28.55 4.39
CA ALA A 216 13.54 29.04 5.16
C ALA A 216 13.58 28.52 6.61
N LEU A 217 12.43 28.29 7.23
CA LEU A 217 12.33 27.90 8.65
C LEU A 217 11.79 26.48 8.88
N PHE A 218 11.29 25.83 7.83
CA PHE A 218 10.69 24.50 7.95
C PHE A 218 10.73 23.73 6.64
N SER A 219 10.59 22.41 6.73
CA SER A 219 10.16 21.59 5.60
C SER A 219 8.90 20.81 5.95
N LEU A 220 8.06 20.58 4.94
CA LEU A 220 6.81 19.85 5.05
C LEU A 220 6.84 18.70 4.05
N GLN A 221 6.69 17.48 4.55
CA GLN A 221 6.42 16.30 3.74
C GLN A 221 4.95 15.92 3.93
N ALA A 222 4.17 16.12 2.86
CA ALA A 222 2.79 15.72 2.82
C ALA A 222 2.68 14.19 2.82
N ARG A 223 1.77 13.69 3.66
CA ARG A 223 1.34 12.29 3.70
C ARG A 223 -0.01 12.15 3.03
N VAL A 224 -0.12 11.09 2.24
CA VAL A 224 -1.35 10.66 1.55
C VAL A 224 -1.66 9.19 1.83
N SER A 225 -1.17 8.65 2.95
CA SER A 225 -1.34 7.24 3.31
C SER A 225 -2.80 6.84 3.45
N ALA A 226 -3.67 7.76 3.92
CA ALA A 226 -5.10 7.49 4.01
C ALA A 226 -5.76 7.29 2.63
N PHE A 227 -5.20 7.88 1.56
CA PHE A 227 -5.64 7.65 0.19
C PHE A 227 -5.17 6.29 -0.35
N LEU A 228 -4.04 5.79 0.16
CA LEU A 228 -3.38 4.57 -0.33
C LEU A 228 -3.77 3.32 0.47
N ASN A 229 -4.42 3.46 1.61
CA ASN A 229 -4.69 2.35 2.51
C ASN A 229 -6.13 1.82 2.36
N PRO A 230 -6.29 0.55 1.93
CA PRO A 230 -7.60 -0.04 1.64
C PRO A 230 -8.40 -0.46 2.88
N ALA A 231 -7.83 -0.46 4.08
CA ALA A 231 -8.35 -1.21 5.25
C ALA A 231 -9.23 -0.40 6.24
N HIS A 232 -10.00 0.60 5.78
CA HIS A 232 -10.33 1.74 6.64
C HIS A 232 -11.79 1.95 7.09
N SER A 233 -11.93 2.58 8.27
CA SER A 233 -13.17 2.89 9.01
C SER A 233 -13.72 4.30 8.74
N ALA A 234 -14.91 4.65 9.28
CA ALA A 234 -15.58 5.93 9.01
C ALA A 234 -14.77 7.22 9.33
N HIS A 235 -13.84 7.18 10.30
CA HIS A 235 -12.94 8.30 10.58
C HIS A 235 -11.93 8.53 9.45
N HIS A 236 -11.51 7.45 8.78
CA HIS A 236 -10.56 7.51 7.68
C HIS A 236 -11.20 8.01 6.38
N SER A 237 -12.52 7.90 6.21
CA SER A 237 -13.18 8.43 5.00
C SER A 237 -12.97 9.94 4.83
N ARG A 238 -12.83 10.71 5.93
CA ARG A 238 -12.49 12.13 5.86
C ARG A 238 -11.03 12.36 5.48
N TRP A 239 -10.12 11.53 5.97
CA TRP A 239 -8.70 11.59 5.60
C TRP A 239 -8.45 11.13 4.17
N GLU A 240 -9.17 10.11 3.68
CA GLU A 240 -9.14 9.66 2.28
C GLU A 240 -9.51 10.83 1.35
N HIS A 241 -10.56 11.58 1.71
CA HIS A 241 -10.97 12.76 0.95
C HIS A 241 -9.90 13.85 0.93
N SER A 242 -9.38 14.29 2.08
CA SER A 242 -8.37 15.34 2.13
C SER A 242 -7.04 14.92 1.52
N ALA A 243 -6.63 13.66 1.67
CA ALA A 243 -5.47 13.11 0.99
C ALA A 243 -5.66 13.13 -0.54
N GLY A 244 -6.86 12.84 -1.04
CA GLY A 244 -7.21 13.00 -2.46
C GLY A 244 -7.16 14.44 -2.96
N GLU A 245 -7.38 15.42 -2.09
CA GLU A 245 -7.31 16.86 -2.40
C GLU A 245 -5.96 17.52 -2.08
N MET A 246 -4.93 16.71 -1.76
CA MET A 246 -3.66 17.22 -1.26
C MET A 246 -2.97 18.21 -2.22
N ALA A 247 -3.20 18.10 -3.53
CA ALA A 247 -2.69 19.06 -4.52
C ALA A 247 -3.15 20.50 -4.24
N THR A 248 -4.37 20.68 -3.74
CA THR A 248 -4.94 21.99 -3.39
C THR A 248 -4.65 22.36 -1.94
N LEU A 249 -4.61 21.37 -1.03
CA LEU A 249 -4.41 21.61 0.39
C LEU A 249 -2.96 21.96 0.75
N LEU A 250 -1.98 21.33 0.10
CA LEU A 250 -0.58 21.50 0.44
C LEU A 250 -0.11 22.96 0.35
N PRO A 251 -0.37 23.73 -0.73
CA PRO A 251 -0.01 25.15 -0.77
C PRO A 251 -0.66 25.98 0.34
N ARG A 252 -1.92 25.67 0.72
CA ARG A 252 -2.64 26.35 1.80
C ARG A 252 -1.99 26.05 3.16
N LEU A 253 -1.66 24.79 3.42
CA LEU A 253 -0.97 24.36 4.64
C LEU A 253 0.40 25.01 4.74
N THR A 254 1.17 25.02 3.66
CA THR A 254 2.47 25.70 3.62
C THR A 254 2.34 27.17 3.99
N ALA A 255 1.44 27.92 3.35
CA ALA A 255 1.23 29.33 3.65
C ALA A 255 0.77 29.56 5.10
N ALA A 256 -0.08 28.69 5.63
CA ALA A 256 -0.56 28.77 7.00
C ALA A 256 0.56 28.52 8.03
N PHE A 257 1.45 27.54 7.78
CA PHE A 257 2.61 27.31 8.64
C PHE A 257 3.62 28.45 8.54
N GLU A 258 3.88 28.98 7.34
CA GLU A 258 4.76 30.13 7.13
C GLU A 258 4.26 31.35 7.92
N ALA A 259 2.99 31.72 7.76
CA ALA A 259 2.37 32.82 8.50
C ALA A 259 2.37 32.61 10.02
N PHE A 260 2.33 31.35 10.49
CA PHE A 260 2.39 31.02 11.91
C PHE A 260 3.82 31.07 12.47
N LEU A 261 4.80 30.55 11.74
CA LEU A 261 6.17 30.36 12.22
C LEU A 261 7.04 31.61 12.06
N GLU A 262 6.92 32.34 10.96
CA GLU A 262 7.76 33.52 10.68
C GLU A 262 7.76 34.56 11.82
N PRO A 263 6.60 35.08 12.29
CA PRO A 263 6.59 36.08 13.37
C PRO A 263 7.06 35.53 14.72
N ARG A 264 7.21 34.20 14.84
CA ARG A 264 7.56 33.50 16.08
C ARG A 264 8.97 32.91 16.04
N ALA A 265 9.67 33.00 14.92
CA ALA A 265 10.93 32.31 14.68
C ALA A 265 11.96 32.60 15.78
N ALA A 266 12.19 33.88 16.08
CA ALA A 266 13.13 34.30 17.13
C ALA A 266 12.72 33.81 18.53
N ALA A 267 11.42 33.92 18.87
CA ALA A 267 10.92 33.51 20.19
C ALA A 267 10.95 31.98 20.39
N LEU A 268 10.79 31.22 19.31
CA LEU A 268 10.88 29.76 19.28
C LEU A 268 12.32 29.26 19.13
N GLY A 269 13.29 30.14 18.84
CA GLY A 269 14.67 29.77 18.55
C GLY A 269 14.84 29.02 17.24
N LEU A 270 13.97 29.26 16.25
CA LEU A 270 14.04 28.64 14.93
C LEU A 270 15.23 29.17 14.12
N VAL A 271 15.87 28.26 13.39
CA VAL A 271 16.96 28.55 12.45
C VAL A 271 16.73 27.82 11.13
N PRO A 272 17.39 28.21 10.03
CA PRO A 272 17.40 27.41 8.82
C PRO A 272 17.94 26.00 9.08
N ALA A 273 17.29 24.99 8.51
CA ALA A 273 17.76 23.62 8.60
C ALA A 273 19.06 23.46 7.78
N THR A 274 20.06 22.81 8.36
CA THR A 274 21.30 22.46 7.67
C THR A 274 21.59 20.97 7.83
N PRO A 275 22.35 20.33 6.91
CA PRO A 275 22.68 18.92 7.00
C PRO A 275 23.45 18.53 8.28
N GLU A 276 24.13 19.49 8.92
CA GLU A 276 24.93 19.29 10.13
C GLU A 276 24.09 19.22 11.41
N LEU A 277 22.84 19.68 11.36
CA LEU A 277 21.96 19.64 12.53
C LEU A 277 21.47 18.20 12.79
N PRO A 278 21.58 17.69 14.02
CA PRO A 278 21.08 16.37 14.35
C PRO A 278 19.56 16.30 14.18
N ARG A 279 19.05 15.16 13.71
CA ARG A 279 17.62 14.94 13.48
C ARG A 279 17.00 14.16 14.62
N TYR A 280 15.96 14.72 15.19
CA TYR A 280 15.19 14.15 16.28
C TYR A 280 13.75 13.87 15.85
N PHE A 281 13.26 12.70 16.24
CA PHE A 281 11.89 12.27 15.93
C PHE A 281 11.02 12.41 17.17
N MET A 282 10.01 13.29 17.13
CA MET A 282 8.97 13.27 18.15
C MET A 282 7.93 12.21 17.80
N ASN A 283 8.02 11.06 18.46
CA ASN A 283 6.86 10.20 18.63
C ASN A 283 6.39 10.32 20.09
N GLY A 284 5.45 11.23 20.35
CA GLY A 284 4.94 11.51 21.69
C GLY A 284 6.00 12.08 22.65
N ASN A 285 6.05 11.56 23.88
CA ASN A 285 6.91 12.05 24.96
C ASN A 285 8.41 11.70 24.81
N LEU A 286 8.77 10.92 23.78
CA LEU A 286 10.06 10.22 23.71
C LEU A 286 11.28 11.14 23.51
N LEU A 287 11.11 12.39 23.07
CA LEU A 287 12.23 13.31 22.90
C LEU A 287 13.02 13.56 24.19
N TYR A 288 12.37 13.50 25.36
CA TYR A 288 13.01 13.75 26.66
C TYR A 288 13.00 12.55 27.61
N THR A 289 12.32 11.47 27.24
CA THR A 289 12.14 10.30 28.11
C THR A 289 12.77 9.04 27.54
N GLY A 290 13.43 9.12 26.38
CA GLY A 290 14.09 7.98 25.74
C GLY A 290 15.41 8.36 25.08
N ALA A 291 16.26 7.36 24.94
CA ALA A 291 17.37 7.37 24.01
C ALA A 291 16.83 7.37 22.57
N SER A 292 17.46 8.12 21.66
CA SER A 292 17.20 8.07 20.23
C SER A 292 17.18 6.61 19.76
N TYR A 293 16.11 6.22 19.07
CA TYR A 293 15.96 4.82 18.62
C TYR A 293 16.97 4.46 17.51
N LEU A 294 17.63 5.46 16.91
CA LEU A 294 18.61 5.27 15.84
C LEU A 294 20.01 4.98 16.37
N ASP A 295 20.42 5.60 17.48
CA ASP A 295 21.80 5.55 17.97
C ASP A 295 21.94 5.44 19.49
N GLY A 296 20.83 5.40 20.24
CA GLY A 296 20.84 5.27 21.69
C GLY A 296 21.22 6.56 22.43
N THR A 297 21.37 7.70 21.75
CA THR A 297 21.79 8.96 22.38
C THR A 297 20.61 9.70 23.01
N TRP A 298 20.81 10.24 24.21
CA TRP A 298 19.80 11.06 24.87
C TRP A 298 19.78 12.46 24.26
N THR A 299 18.59 13.01 24.02
CA THR A 299 18.46 14.42 23.61
C THR A 299 18.40 15.29 24.86
N GLU A 300 19.35 16.20 25.00
CA GLU A 300 19.33 17.20 26.08
C GLU A 300 18.56 18.44 25.63
N SER A 301 17.73 19.00 26.52
CA SER A 301 17.09 20.30 26.30
C SER A 301 18.17 21.36 26.03
N GLY A 302 17.87 22.30 25.13
CA GLY A 302 18.81 23.35 24.75
C GLY A 302 19.87 22.94 23.71
N SER A 303 19.92 21.67 23.28
CA SER A 303 20.78 21.27 22.15
C SER A 303 20.20 21.76 20.80
N PRO A 304 21.02 22.11 19.80
CA PRO A 304 20.54 22.42 18.46
C PRO A 304 20.03 21.16 17.75
N GLY A 305 19.04 21.29 16.88
CA GLY A 305 18.61 20.16 16.04
C GLY A 305 17.31 20.36 15.28
N VAL A 306 17.03 19.41 14.39
CA VAL A 306 15.79 19.34 13.61
C VAL A 306 14.82 18.41 14.31
N VAL A 307 13.63 18.90 14.61
CA VAL A 307 12.56 18.11 15.24
C VAL A 307 11.44 17.88 14.24
N ARG A 308 11.04 16.61 14.07
CA ARG A 308 9.85 16.23 13.30
C ARG A 308 8.60 16.30 14.17
N PHE A 309 7.64 17.12 13.77
CA PHE A 309 6.27 17.21 14.25
C PHE A 309 5.33 16.45 13.31
N ASN A 310 4.18 16.02 13.84
CA ASN A 310 3.14 15.35 13.08
C ASN A 310 1.77 16.05 13.24
N PRO A 311 1.62 17.34 12.84
CA PRO A 311 0.36 18.04 13.02
C PRO A 311 -0.77 17.38 12.22
N PHE A 312 -1.96 17.31 12.82
CA PHE A 312 -3.13 16.62 12.28
C PHE A 312 -4.45 17.26 12.72
N SER A 313 -5.56 16.80 12.14
CA SER A 313 -6.91 17.15 12.59
C SER A 313 -7.90 16.00 12.31
N ASP A 314 -9.17 16.16 12.72
CA ASP A 314 -10.24 15.22 12.39
C ASP A 314 -10.53 15.09 10.89
N ALA A 315 -10.05 16.04 10.08
CA ALA A 315 -10.24 16.10 8.63
C ALA A 315 -8.96 15.82 7.84
N LEU A 316 -7.78 15.82 8.46
CA LEU A 316 -6.50 15.57 7.78
C LEU A 316 -5.59 14.67 8.60
N GLU A 317 -5.06 13.63 7.96
CA GLU A 317 -4.10 12.71 8.57
C GLU A 317 -2.81 13.44 8.99
N PRO A 318 -2.00 12.88 9.92
CA PRO A 318 -0.79 13.53 10.36
C PRO A 318 0.19 13.83 9.21
N GLN A 319 0.67 15.06 9.13
CA GLN A 319 1.63 15.51 8.11
C GLN A 319 3.02 15.65 8.74
N HIS A 320 4.11 15.39 8.01
CA HIS A 320 5.45 15.52 8.59
C HIS A 320 5.96 16.96 8.46
N LEU A 321 6.04 17.68 9.57
CA LEU A 321 6.60 19.03 9.62
C LEU A 321 7.93 19.02 10.35
N PHE A 322 9.01 19.46 9.71
CA PHE A 322 10.35 19.50 10.30
C PHE A 322 10.75 20.94 10.61
N LEU A 323 11.08 21.22 11.87
CA LEU A 323 11.55 22.53 12.33
C LEU A 323 12.96 22.41 12.88
N ALA A 324 13.85 23.33 12.49
CA ALA A 324 15.21 23.39 13.02
C ALA A 324 15.31 24.44 14.13
N PHE A 325 15.95 24.07 15.24
CA PHE A 325 16.12 24.90 16.42
C PHE A 325 17.61 25.13 16.69
N ALA A 326 17.98 26.38 17.03
CA ALA A 326 19.30 26.68 17.59
C ALA A 326 19.46 26.05 18.98
N ASN A 327 18.38 26.02 19.75
CA ASN A 327 18.28 25.38 21.06
C ASN A 327 16.88 24.78 21.15
N ILE A 328 16.77 23.46 21.21
CA ILE A 328 15.49 22.77 21.32
C ILE A 328 14.78 23.25 22.59
N PRO A 329 13.52 23.74 22.49
CA PRO A 329 12.78 24.24 23.64
C PRO A 329 12.59 23.18 24.73
N GLU A 330 12.17 23.60 25.92
CA GLU A 330 11.74 22.67 26.97
C GLU A 330 10.49 21.87 26.56
N ARG A 331 10.30 20.71 27.18
CA ARG A 331 9.20 19.77 26.87
C ARG A 331 7.82 20.42 26.83
N ASP A 332 7.50 21.25 27.81
CA ASP A 332 6.18 21.91 27.89
C ASP A 332 5.99 22.93 26.78
N ALA A 333 7.06 23.60 26.34
CA ALA A 333 7.01 24.52 25.21
C ALA A 333 6.78 23.76 23.90
N LEU A 334 7.44 22.61 23.69
CA LEU A 334 7.17 21.76 22.53
C LEU A 334 5.76 21.18 22.53
N ASN A 335 5.25 20.74 23.68
CA ASN A 335 3.88 20.25 23.79
C ASN A 335 2.86 21.33 23.43
N ARG A 336 3.07 22.58 23.88
CA ARG A 336 2.24 23.71 23.46
C ARG A 336 2.33 23.96 21.95
N LEU A 337 3.54 23.93 21.39
CA LEU A 337 3.77 24.09 19.96
C LEU A 337 3.02 23.03 19.14
N VAL A 338 3.02 21.76 19.57
CA VAL A 338 2.24 20.69 18.92
C VAL A 338 0.74 21.02 18.87
N GLN A 339 0.17 21.47 20.00
CA GLN A 339 -1.26 21.81 20.05
C GLN A 339 -1.60 22.99 19.13
N GLU A 340 -0.73 24.00 19.08
CA GLU A 340 -0.92 25.16 18.22
C GLU A 340 -0.77 24.79 16.73
N LEU A 341 0.16 23.91 16.37
CA LEU A 341 0.32 23.39 15.01
C LEU A 341 -0.92 22.60 14.56
N ASN A 342 -1.52 21.79 15.45
CA ASN A 342 -2.80 21.12 15.17
C ASN A 342 -3.93 22.13 14.92
N GLN A 343 -3.97 23.24 15.67
CA GLN A 343 -4.95 24.32 15.43
C GLN A 343 -4.71 25.07 14.12
N VAL A 344 -3.46 25.21 13.66
CA VAL A 344 -3.15 25.75 12.32
C VAL A 344 -3.74 24.83 11.25
N VAL A 345 -3.53 23.51 11.35
CA VAL A 345 -4.12 22.54 10.42
C VAL A 345 -5.65 22.61 10.42
N ALA A 346 -6.28 22.54 11.59
CA ALA A 346 -7.74 22.58 11.71
C ALA A 346 -8.35 23.85 11.09
N ARG A 347 -7.76 25.02 11.33
CA ARG A 347 -8.22 26.30 10.74
C ARG A 347 -7.97 26.42 9.24
N THR A 348 -6.98 25.71 8.71
CA THR A 348 -6.71 25.71 7.26
C THR A 348 -7.80 24.93 6.51
N LEU A 349 -8.43 23.96 7.17
CA LEU A 349 -9.43 23.06 6.57
C LEU A 349 -10.88 23.53 6.78
N SER A 350 -11.14 24.41 7.75
CA SER A 350 -12.42 25.14 7.92
C SER A 350 -12.55 26.26 6.90
#